data_AF-A0A3D0D0Z9-F1
#
_entry.id   AF-A0A3D0D0Z9-F1
#
_cell.length_a   1.000
_cell.length_b   1.000
_cell.length_c   1.000
_cell.angle_alpha   90.00
_cell.angle_beta   90.00
_cell.angle_gamma   90.00
#
_symmetry.space_group_name_H-M   'P 1'
#
loop_
_entity.id
_entity.type
_entity.pdbx_description
1 polymer ?
#
loop_
_entity_poly.entity_id
_entity_poly.type
_entity_poly.pdbx_seq_one_letter_code
_entity_poly.pdbx_strand_id
1 'polypeptide(L)'
;MSTFRSHRILIAGLAAILVVLLALGLSLAREGFAPREARQAPSVIAAVPQGSGRISRTTTIEIAFDQRMDHASVEAAFAITPSVPGSFDWTAENRGERLIFRPRQPLAWDTSYEVALAPTAANRAGKPLGAPVTLRFQTGSQVAVVEVAPTPGARDVDPAGPITIRFDHPLVQVTSLEDQSTLPQPVTIDPPVAGFGRWLAPNLFGFYPADGLSAGTTYHVIILPEVAPAMEMAEDFDWQFTTRGAQVAAADPYHGASEVQVATAITLIFSQPVDRTAVEHNFRIAPEGQPEKAVAGEFRWEDDRKLVFVPSHALDLATKYQIEIIPDQSEAGGPKGVGAPFRAAFTTIDFLQVESVQPAPDATEVSTVPTETLISVQFNHPVVKLVGLDQRGLETSRQGVSASPITIQPPLRGEGEWLTTSLYTFRPSEPLLPSTEYRVTVGAGLTDTVGAVLRENYTWTFTTTFPEVLRIEPAAGSLEGQPPEGKPVPPTRGNYIAPTAPVTVTFNQAMDHPSSEAAFSLVDAQGSQVSGTFRWPDERTLVFQPGQPL
;
A
#
# COMPACT_ATOMS: atom_id res chain seq x y z
N MET A 1 10.33 118.09 -31.13
CA MET A 1 11.49 119.01 -31.25
C MET A 1 11.92 119.40 -29.84
N SER A 2 13.24 119.50 -29.58
CA SER A 2 13.83 120.10 -28.36
C SER A 2 13.52 119.47 -26.98
N THR A 3 14.33 119.66 -25.92
CA THR A 3 15.80 119.56 -25.72
C THR A 3 16.13 119.84 -24.24
N PHE A 4 17.13 119.14 -23.66
CA PHE A 4 18.03 119.63 -22.58
C PHE A 4 17.40 119.89 -21.18
N ARG A 5 18.12 119.92 -20.03
CA ARG A 5 19.45 119.37 -19.61
C ARG A 5 19.55 119.34 -18.06
N SER A 6 20.49 118.54 -17.52
CA SER A 6 21.29 118.69 -16.27
C SER A 6 20.83 119.66 -15.13
N HIS A 7 20.63 119.21 -13.88
CA HIS A 7 21.65 118.89 -12.84
C HIS A 7 22.43 120.09 -12.21
N ARG A 8 22.32 120.26 -10.88
CA ARG A 8 23.32 120.79 -9.89
C ARG A 8 22.82 120.53 -8.45
N ILE A 9 23.55 120.13 -7.40
CA ILE A 9 24.98 120.19 -6.96
C ILE A 9 25.36 121.56 -6.36
N LEU A 10 25.85 121.75 -5.11
CA LEU A 10 26.05 120.98 -3.84
C LEU A 10 26.25 122.04 -2.70
N ILE A 11 26.53 121.87 -1.38
CA ILE A 11 26.88 120.76 -0.44
C ILE A 11 26.48 121.14 1.03
N ALA A 12 26.24 120.17 1.94
CA ALA A 12 26.40 120.28 3.42
C ALA A 12 26.11 118.92 4.13
N GLY A 13 26.82 118.51 5.19
CA GLY A 13 26.50 117.24 5.88
C GLY A 13 27.39 116.83 7.08
N LEU A 14 26.93 115.77 7.78
CA LEU A 14 27.52 115.04 8.92
C LEU A 14 27.91 115.83 10.19
N ALA A 15 27.09 115.72 11.24
CA ALA A 15 27.50 115.67 12.66
C ALA A 15 26.31 115.40 13.62
N ALA A 16 25.14 116.00 13.34
CA ALA A 16 24.05 116.14 14.32
C ALA A 16 22.91 115.11 14.25
N ILE A 17 23.01 114.07 13.40
CA ILE A 17 21.96 113.03 13.25
C ILE A 17 22.56 111.64 13.54
N LEU A 18 22.68 111.32 14.83
CA LEU A 18 22.96 109.96 15.28
C LEU A 18 22.24 109.59 16.59
N VAL A 19 22.04 110.56 17.50
CA VAL A 19 21.29 110.34 18.77
C VAL A 19 19.77 110.23 18.54
N VAL A 20 19.21 110.90 17.51
CA VAL A 20 17.80 110.74 17.13
C VAL A 20 17.52 109.34 16.53
N LEU A 21 18.52 108.70 15.91
CA LEU A 21 18.39 107.39 15.28
C LEU A 21 18.37 106.20 16.26
N LEU A 22 18.68 106.41 17.55
CA LEU A 22 18.44 105.40 18.59
C LEU A 22 17.14 105.60 19.38
N ALA A 23 16.50 106.78 19.28
CA ALA A 23 15.26 107.09 20.00
C ALA A 23 13.98 106.84 19.19
N LEU A 24 14.06 106.77 17.85
CA LEU A 24 12.91 106.46 16.98
C LEU A 24 12.77 104.98 16.60
N GLY A 25 13.64 104.10 17.11
CA GLY A 25 13.61 102.66 16.84
C GLY A 25 12.61 101.85 17.69
N LEU A 26 11.84 102.49 18.59
CA LEU A 26 11.11 101.80 19.66
C LEU A 26 9.63 102.21 19.85
N SER A 27 8.99 102.82 18.83
CA SER A 27 7.53 103.09 18.89
C SER A 27 6.86 103.18 17.51
N LEU A 28 6.99 102.13 16.71
CA LEU A 28 6.06 101.81 15.62
C LEU A 28 5.62 100.34 15.80
N ALA A 29 4.38 100.04 15.42
CA ALA A 29 3.69 98.77 15.66
C ALA A 29 4.59 97.55 15.37
N ARG A 30 4.68 96.51 16.21
CA ARG A 30 3.61 95.77 16.92
C ARG A 30 2.45 95.29 16.03
N GLU A 31 2.65 95.27 14.72
CA GLU A 31 1.78 94.59 13.74
C GLU A 31 2.64 93.80 12.74
N GLY A 32 2.49 92.47 12.76
CA GLY A 32 3.31 91.55 11.96
C GLY A 32 4.69 91.27 12.60
N PHE A 33 5.17 90.03 12.66
CA PHE A 33 4.63 88.79 12.11
C PHE A 33 4.01 87.90 13.19
N ALA A 34 2.68 87.70 13.14
CA ALA A 34 2.15 86.37 13.41
C ALA A 34 2.54 85.45 12.23
N PRO A 35 2.81 84.15 12.43
CA PRO A 35 3.05 83.22 11.34
C PRO A 35 1.88 83.21 10.35
N ARG A 36 2.17 82.89 9.08
CA ARG A 36 1.22 83.10 7.95
C ARG A 36 -0.12 82.38 8.15
N GLU A 37 -0.04 81.19 8.74
CA GLU A 37 -1.15 80.34 9.24
C GLU A 37 -2.24 81.17 9.96
N ALA A 38 -1.86 82.01 10.94
CA ALA A 38 -2.79 82.75 11.79
C ALA A 38 -3.70 83.76 11.06
N ARG A 39 -3.52 83.97 9.74
CA ARG A 39 -4.38 84.84 8.91
C ARG A 39 -5.32 84.08 7.97
N GLN A 40 -5.17 82.78 7.77
CA GLN A 40 -5.96 82.00 6.82
C GLN A 40 -7.03 81.16 7.54
N ALA A 41 -8.13 80.85 6.85
CA ALA A 41 -9.09 79.85 7.34
C ALA A 41 -8.43 78.46 7.31
N PRO A 42 -8.72 77.57 8.27
CA PRO A 42 -8.21 76.20 8.22
C PRO A 42 -8.80 75.43 7.03
N SER A 43 -8.11 74.40 6.59
CA SER A 43 -8.61 73.43 5.62
C SER A 43 -8.30 71.99 6.07
N VAL A 44 -9.18 71.06 5.70
CA VAL A 44 -8.96 69.62 5.93
C VAL A 44 -8.10 69.08 4.79
N ILE A 45 -6.91 68.59 5.13
CA ILE A 45 -5.93 68.04 4.17
C ILE A 45 -6.10 66.54 3.94
N ALA A 46 -6.67 65.83 4.92
CA ALA A 46 -7.10 64.45 4.81
C ALA A 46 -8.17 64.16 5.86
N ALA A 47 -9.04 63.19 5.58
CA ALA A 47 -9.83 62.52 6.61
C ALA A 47 -9.79 61.01 6.34
N VAL A 48 -10.02 60.18 7.35
CA VAL A 48 -10.06 58.71 7.25
C VAL A 48 -11.30 58.24 8.01
N PRO A 49 -12.11 57.30 7.49
CA PRO A 49 -11.98 56.57 6.21
C PRO A 49 -12.15 57.44 4.95
N GLN A 50 -11.65 56.93 3.82
CA GLN A 50 -11.92 57.43 2.46
C GLN A 50 -12.46 56.31 1.57
N GLY A 51 -13.31 56.68 0.61
CA GLY A 51 -13.83 55.77 -0.42
C GLY A 51 -15.14 55.09 -0.04
N SER A 52 -15.65 54.27 -0.97
CA SER A 52 -16.96 53.61 -0.91
C SER A 52 -16.90 52.15 -0.43
N GLY A 53 -15.83 51.76 0.26
CA GLY A 53 -15.66 50.42 0.81
C GLY A 53 -16.38 50.21 2.14
N ARG A 54 -16.68 48.96 2.47
CA ARG A 54 -17.05 48.57 3.83
C ARG A 54 -15.81 48.56 4.73
N ILE A 55 -15.96 48.95 5.99
CA ILE A 55 -14.84 49.05 6.95
C ILE A 55 -15.15 48.35 8.28
N SER A 56 -14.10 47.95 9.01
CA SER A 56 -14.25 47.28 10.31
C SER A 56 -14.90 48.20 11.35
N ARG A 57 -15.65 47.60 12.27
CA ARG A 57 -16.45 48.30 13.29
C ARG A 57 -15.64 48.92 14.41
N THR A 58 -14.35 48.59 14.52
CA THR A 58 -13.39 49.15 15.48
C THR A 58 -12.56 50.32 14.90
N THR A 59 -12.86 50.73 13.66
CA THR A 59 -12.18 51.84 12.97
C THR A 59 -12.23 53.16 13.74
N THR A 60 -11.14 53.93 13.66
CA THR A 60 -11.06 55.29 14.18
C THR A 60 -11.26 56.29 13.05
N ILE A 61 -12.01 57.36 13.33
CA ILE A 61 -12.26 58.43 12.37
C ILE A 61 -11.20 59.51 12.57
N GLU A 62 -10.39 59.79 11.55
CA GLU A 62 -9.33 60.79 11.63
C GLU A 62 -9.65 61.98 10.73
N ILE A 63 -9.32 63.20 11.17
CA ILE A 63 -9.42 64.43 10.37
C ILE A 63 -8.14 65.24 10.60
N ALA A 64 -7.33 65.39 9.55
CA ALA A 64 -6.09 66.16 9.55
C ALA A 64 -6.31 67.54 8.94
N PHE A 65 -5.80 68.57 9.62
CA PHE A 65 -5.93 69.98 9.26
C PHE A 65 -4.57 70.55 8.80
N ASP A 66 -4.60 71.52 7.89
CA ASP A 66 -3.41 72.23 7.40
C ASP A 66 -2.67 73.06 8.46
N GLN A 67 -3.35 73.41 9.55
CA GLN A 67 -2.84 74.23 10.65
C GLN A 67 -3.44 73.82 12.01
N ARG A 68 -2.96 74.44 13.09
CA ARG A 68 -3.41 74.15 14.46
C ARG A 68 -4.83 74.67 14.75
N MET A 69 -5.63 73.82 15.37
CA MET A 69 -7.06 74.05 15.61
C MET A 69 -7.35 74.47 17.05
N ASP A 70 -8.51 75.09 17.28
CA ASP A 70 -9.12 75.18 18.61
C ASP A 70 -9.93 73.89 18.87
N HIS A 71 -9.42 73.03 19.77
CA HIS A 71 -9.97 71.71 20.02
C HIS A 71 -11.44 71.76 20.44
N ALA A 72 -11.80 72.67 21.35
CA ALA A 72 -13.17 72.81 21.84
C ALA A 72 -14.14 73.27 20.73
N SER A 73 -13.67 74.11 19.80
CA SER A 73 -14.45 74.53 18.63
C SER A 73 -14.67 73.40 17.63
N VAL A 74 -13.67 72.55 17.38
CA VAL A 74 -13.80 71.41 16.45
C VAL A 74 -14.64 70.30 17.07
N GLU A 75 -14.44 69.95 18.34
CA GLU A 75 -15.22 68.91 19.03
C GLU A 75 -16.71 69.28 19.14
N ALA A 76 -17.03 70.55 19.41
CA ALA A 76 -18.41 71.05 19.39
C ALA A 76 -19.01 71.18 17.97
N ALA A 77 -18.18 71.16 16.93
CA ALA A 77 -18.60 71.18 15.53
C ALA A 77 -18.67 69.78 14.88
N PHE A 78 -18.19 68.73 15.56
CA PHE A 78 -18.16 67.36 15.07
C PHE A 78 -19.48 66.64 15.39
N ALA A 79 -20.05 65.98 14.38
CA ALA A 79 -21.22 65.12 14.51
C ALA A 79 -21.00 63.81 13.74
N ILE A 80 -21.52 62.71 14.28
CA ILE A 80 -21.66 61.42 13.60
C ILE A 80 -23.12 60.98 13.64
N THR A 81 -23.63 60.46 12.52
CA THR A 81 -25.01 60.00 12.35
C THR A 81 -25.01 58.61 11.70
N PRO A 82 -25.60 57.56 12.32
CA PRO A 82 -26.16 57.51 13.67
C PRO A 82 -25.16 57.94 14.77
N SER A 83 -25.68 58.44 15.89
CA SER A 83 -24.85 58.95 16.98
C SER A 83 -24.11 57.84 17.72
N VAL A 84 -22.82 58.04 17.99
CA VAL A 84 -21.92 57.06 18.61
C VAL A 84 -21.14 57.74 19.76
N PRO A 85 -21.10 57.14 20.97
CA PRO A 85 -20.27 57.65 22.04
C PRO A 85 -18.79 57.36 21.77
N GLY A 86 -17.93 58.39 21.87
CA GLY A 86 -16.49 58.27 21.60
C GLY A 86 -15.59 59.01 22.59
N SER A 87 -14.29 59.03 22.29
CA SER A 87 -13.33 60.04 22.78
C SER A 87 -12.73 60.78 21.59
N PHE A 88 -12.28 62.01 21.84
CA PHE A 88 -11.44 62.76 20.91
C PHE A 88 -10.01 62.75 21.42
N ASP A 89 -9.08 62.50 20.52
CA ASP A 89 -7.64 62.48 20.75
C ASP A 89 -6.97 63.37 19.70
N TRP A 90 -5.96 64.15 20.11
CA TRP A 90 -5.33 65.16 19.25
C TRP A 90 -3.83 64.90 19.07
N THR A 91 -3.38 64.82 17.82
CA THR A 91 -1.98 64.61 17.45
C THR A 91 -1.46 65.83 16.68
N ALA A 92 -0.35 66.41 17.12
CA ALA A 92 0.28 67.52 16.40
C ALA A 92 1.11 67.02 15.21
N GLU A 93 1.01 67.70 14.07
CA GLU A 93 1.83 67.42 12.88
C GLU A 93 2.79 68.57 12.59
N ASN A 94 3.75 68.37 11.68
CA ASN A 94 4.86 69.31 11.43
C ASN A 94 4.44 70.76 11.10
N ARG A 95 3.25 70.95 10.52
CA ARG A 95 2.59 72.26 10.33
C ARG A 95 1.10 72.28 10.70
N GLY A 96 0.50 71.09 10.78
CA GLY A 96 -0.93 70.89 11.02
C GLY A 96 -1.25 70.26 12.37
N GLU A 97 -2.46 69.73 12.48
CA GLU A 97 -2.97 69.05 13.66
C GLU A 97 -4.03 68.02 13.21
N ARG A 98 -4.12 66.87 13.91
CA ARG A 98 -5.02 65.77 13.56
C ARG A 98 -5.94 65.46 14.73
N LEU A 99 -7.24 65.49 14.47
CA LEU A 99 -8.28 64.91 15.30
C LEU A 99 -8.38 63.41 15.03
N ILE A 100 -8.46 62.61 16.09
CA ILE A 100 -8.75 61.18 16.05
C ILE A 100 -9.97 60.94 16.96
N PHE A 101 -11.12 60.61 16.37
CA PHE A 101 -12.30 60.18 17.11
C PHE A 101 -12.31 58.66 17.24
N ARG A 102 -12.38 58.18 18.48
CA ARG A 102 -12.37 56.75 18.82
C ARG A 102 -13.74 56.34 19.38
N PRO A 103 -14.53 55.50 18.68
CA PRO A 103 -15.74 54.90 19.24
C PRO A 103 -15.45 54.15 20.54
N ARG A 104 -16.28 54.32 21.59
CA ARG A 104 -16.15 53.57 22.86
C ARG A 104 -16.69 52.15 22.79
N GLN A 105 -17.43 51.84 21.73
CA GLN A 105 -18.01 50.54 21.42
C GLN A 105 -17.88 50.32 19.91
N PRO A 106 -17.77 49.07 19.43
CA PRO A 106 -17.79 48.79 18.00
C PRO A 106 -19.06 49.36 17.36
N LEU A 107 -18.92 49.94 16.17
CA LEU A 107 -20.02 50.50 15.38
C LEU A 107 -21.09 49.43 15.06
N ALA A 108 -22.29 49.84 14.65
CA ALA A 108 -23.34 48.90 14.27
C ALA A 108 -22.98 48.12 12.98
N TRP A 109 -23.53 46.91 12.82
CA TRP A 109 -23.40 46.13 11.59
C TRP A 109 -24.17 46.77 10.42
N ASP A 110 -23.64 46.61 9.20
CA ASP A 110 -24.19 47.04 7.90
C ASP A 110 -24.84 48.44 7.90
N THR A 111 -24.21 49.37 8.61
CA THR A 111 -24.76 50.69 8.91
C THR A 111 -23.95 51.75 8.18
N SER A 112 -24.64 52.54 7.36
CA SER A 112 -24.07 53.74 6.75
C SER A 112 -23.96 54.86 7.79
N TYR A 113 -22.74 55.33 8.01
CA TYR A 113 -22.44 56.46 8.89
C TYR A 113 -22.06 57.69 8.07
N GLU A 114 -22.61 58.83 8.46
CA GLU A 114 -22.16 60.16 8.01
C GLU A 114 -21.48 60.88 9.18
N VAL A 115 -20.24 61.30 8.96
CA VAL A 115 -19.51 62.20 9.87
C VAL A 115 -19.49 63.56 9.21
N ALA A 116 -19.93 64.58 9.95
CA ALA A 116 -19.96 65.96 9.50
C ALA A 116 -19.21 66.86 10.49
N LEU A 117 -18.34 67.72 9.97
CA LEU A 117 -17.71 68.80 10.70
C LEU A 117 -18.31 70.12 10.22
N ALA A 118 -18.98 70.83 11.13
CA ALA A 118 -19.68 72.07 10.83
C ALA A 118 -18.71 73.20 10.44
N PRO A 119 -19.12 74.17 9.58
CA PRO A 119 -18.26 75.27 9.14
C PRO A 119 -17.78 76.19 10.27
N THR A 120 -18.37 76.08 11.46
CA THR A 120 -18.01 76.80 12.70
C THR A 120 -16.73 76.31 13.36
N ALA A 121 -16.20 75.13 12.96
CA ALA A 121 -14.92 74.61 13.43
C ALA A 121 -13.78 75.62 13.16
N ALA A 122 -13.08 76.08 14.19
CA ALA A 122 -12.16 77.21 14.09
C ALA A 122 -10.69 76.86 14.37
N ASN A 123 -9.78 77.63 13.77
CA ASN A 123 -8.37 77.63 14.16
C ASN A 123 -8.13 78.40 15.47
N ARG A 124 -6.92 78.31 16.04
CA ARG A 124 -6.55 79.03 17.28
C ARG A 124 -6.57 80.57 17.19
N ALA A 125 -6.81 81.14 16.00
CA ALA A 125 -7.03 82.57 15.78
C ALA A 125 -8.52 82.93 15.62
N GLY A 126 -9.44 81.99 15.92
CA GLY A 126 -10.88 82.18 15.83
C GLY A 126 -11.43 82.21 14.39
N LYS A 127 -10.66 81.77 13.39
CA LYS A 127 -11.12 81.73 11.99
C LYS A 127 -11.84 80.40 11.68
N PRO A 128 -13.10 80.44 11.24
CA PRO A 128 -13.88 79.24 10.90
C PRO A 128 -13.40 78.57 9.61
N LEU A 129 -13.65 77.26 9.52
CA LEU A 129 -13.49 76.41 8.33
C LEU A 129 -14.32 76.89 7.13
N GLY A 130 -15.45 77.56 7.39
CA GLY A 130 -16.23 78.31 6.40
C GLY A 130 -17.12 77.47 5.46
N ALA A 131 -16.77 76.20 5.24
CA ALA A 131 -17.61 75.19 4.60
C ALA A 131 -17.75 73.95 5.50
N PRO A 132 -18.87 73.22 5.48
CA PRO A 132 -18.96 71.93 6.14
C PRO A 132 -18.04 70.91 5.44
N VAL A 133 -17.44 70.01 6.20
CA VAL A 133 -16.73 68.84 5.67
C VAL A 133 -17.50 67.60 6.09
N THR A 134 -17.95 66.81 5.09
CA THR A 134 -18.70 65.58 5.31
C THR A 134 -17.95 64.40 4.71
N LEU A 135 -17.82 63.32 5.47
CA LEU A 135 -17.38 62.01 4.98
C LEU A 135 -18.45 60.97 5.28
N ARG A 136 -18.55 59.95 4.42
CA ARG A 136 -19.50 58.85 4.55
C ARG A 136 -18.77 57.53 4.41
N PHE A 137 -19.17 56.54 5.19
CA PHE A 137 -18.69 55.17 5.09
C PHE A 137 -19.80 54.20 5.49
N GLN A 138 -19.60 52.91 5.23
CA GLN A 138 -20.50 51.85 5.66
C GLN A 138 -19.67 50.83 6.44
N THR A 139 -20.20 50.33 7.56
CA THR A 139 -19.55 49.25 8.30
C THR A 139 -19.67 47.92 7.55
N GLY A 140 -18.87 46.93 7.96
CA GLY A 140 -19.00 45.54 7.51
C GLY A 140 -20.38 44.92 7.74
N SER A 141 -20.63 43.72 7.20
CA SER A 141 -21.78 42.89 7.58
C SER A 141 -21.35 41.80 8.57
N GLN A 142 -22.28 41.40 9.44
CA GLN A 142 -22.16 40.13 10.15
C GLN A 142 -22.54 39.01 9.19
N VAL A 143 -21.80 37.90 9.23
CA VAL A 143 -21.98 36.76 8.30
C VAL A 143 -22.24 35.48 9.10
N ALA A 144 -23.01 34.56 8.51
CA ALA A 144 -23.28 33.24 9.08
C ALA A 144 -23.05 32.14 8.05
N VAL A 145 -22.63 30.96 8.54
CA VAL A 145 -22.60 29.72 7.75
C VAL A 145 -24.02 29.14 7.71
N VAL A 146 -24.53 28.95 6.50
CA VAL A 146 -25.91 28.49 6.23
C VAL A 146 -25.95 26.98 5.98
N GLU A 147 -24.94 26.45 5.31
CA GLU A 147 -24.84 25.02 5.00
C GLU A 147 -23.37 24.61 4.88
N VAL A 148 -23.05 23.42 5.39
CA VAL A 148 -21.78 22.74 5.15
C VAL A 148 -22.03 21.33 4.62
N ALA A 149 -21.15 20.90 3.70
CA ALA A 149 -21.01 19.51 3.31
C ALA A 149 -19.53 19.11 3.50
N PRO A 150 -19.22 17.94 4.10
CA PRO A 150 -20.14 17.01 4.74
C PRO A 150 -20.88 17.63 5.92
N THR A 151 -22.11 17.18 6.19
CA THR A 151 -22.96 17.73 7.25
C THR A 151 -22.38 17.42 8.64
N PRO A 152 -22.66 18.24 9.68
CA PRO A 152 -22.18 17.98 11.04
C PRO A 152 -22.54 16.58 11.56
N GLY A 153 -21.56 15.85 12.06
CA GLY A 153 -21.71 14.47 12.55
C GLY A 153 -21.87 13.40 11.48
N ALA A 154 -21.70 13.72 10.18
CA ALA A 154 -21.79 12.73 9.10
C ALA A 154 -20.75 11.60 9.28
N ARG A 155 -21.12 10.39 8.88
CA ARG A 155 -20.28 9.19 8.85
C ARG A 155 -20.30 8.57 7.45
N ASP A 156 -19.32 7.71 7.16
CA ASP A 156 -19.13 7.05 5.86
C ASP A 156 -19.04 8.01 4.67
N VAL A 157 -18.58 9.24 4.94
CA VAL A 157 -18.33 10.30 3.96
C VAL A 157 -17.34 9.80 2.92
N ASP A 158 -17.58 10.13 1.66
CA ASP A 158 -16.67 9.75 0.58
C ASP A 158 -15.34 10.51 0.71
N PRO A 159 -14.19 9.83 0.86
CA PRO A 159 -12.89 10.50 1.03
C PRO A 159 -12.43 11.29 -0.21
N ALA A 160 -13.04 11.07 -1.38
CA ALA A 160 -12.78 11.87 -2.58
C ALA A 160 -13.71 13.11 -2.70
N GLY A 161 -14.62 13.32 -1.75
CA GLY A 161 -15.55 14.46 -1.74
C GLY A 161 -14.88 15.77 -1.31
N PRO A 162 -15.26 16.92 -1.91
CA PRO A 162 -14.83 18.22 -1.42
C PRO A 162 -15.57 18.61 -0.14
N ILE A 163 -14.94 19.46 0.67
CA ILE A 163 -15.59 20.13 1.80
C ILE A 163 -16.13 21.47 1.29
N THR A 164 -17.44 21.70 1.34
CA THR A 164 -18.07 22.94 0.86
C THR A 164 -18.75 23.71 1.98
N ILE A 165 -18.56 25.03 1.99
CA ILE A 165 -19.10 25.96 2.98
C ILE A 165 -19.92 27.03 2.24
N ARG A 166 -21.19 27.20 2.60
CA ARG A 166 -22.06 28.25 2.06
C ARG A 166 -22.41 29.28 3.13
N PHE A 167 -22.13 30.53 2.83
CA PHE A 167 -22.41 31.68 3.68
C PHE A 167 -23.72 32.38 3.26
N ASP A 168 -24.34 33.13 4.17
CA ASP A 168 -25.53 33.95 3.88
C ASP A 168 -25.22 35.19 3.03
N HIS A 169 -24.00 35.74 3.17
CA HIS A 169 -23.52 36.90 2.42
C HIS A 169 -22.44 36.57 1.37
N PRO A 170 -22.34 37.33 0.27
CA PRO A 170 -21.21 37.26 -0.65
C PRO A 170 -19.95 37.84 0.01
N LEU A 171 -18.92 37.00 0.18
CA LEU A 171 -17.64 37.35 0.81
C LEU A 171 -16.58 37.80 -0.20
N VAL A 172 -16.64 37.31 -1.44
CA VAL A 172 -15.66 37.60 -2.48
C VAL A 172 -16.31 38.02 -3.81
N GLN A 173 -15.57 38.74 -4.64
CA GLN A 173 -15.90 38.92 -6.05
C GLN A 173 -15.11 37.92 -6.88
N VAL A 174 -15.79 37.00 -7.58
CA VAL A 174 -15.14 35.99 -8.43
C VAL A 174 -15.09 36.51 -9.86
N THR A 175 -14.12 37.37 -10.16
CA THR A 175 -13.97 38.04 -11.46
C THR A 175 -13.20 37.22 -12.50
N SER A 176 -12.23 36.39 -12.08
CA SER A 176 -11.46 35.53 -12.96
C SER A 176 -10.99 34.23 -12.26
N LEU A 177 -10.20 33.42 -12.99
CA LEU A 177 -9.50 32.26 -12.45
C LEU A 177 -8.21 32.64 -11.72
N GLU A 178 -7.55 33.72 -12.12
CA GLU A 178 -6.25 34.15 -11.58
C GLU A 178 -6.41 34.76 -10.17
N ASP A 179 -7.49 35.55 -9.99
CA ASP A 179 -7.83 36.20 -8.71
C ASP A 179 -7.92 35.22 -7.54
N GLN A 180 -8.36 33.97 -7.78
CA GLN A 180 -8.61 32.96 -6.75
C GLN A 180 -7.39 32.67 -5.86
N SER A 181 -6.18 32.82 -6.41
CA SER A 181 -4.92 32.66 -5.66
C SER A 181 -4.71 33.73 -4.56
N THR A 182 -5.44 34.84 -4.63
CA THR A 182 -5.39 35.97 -3.69
C THR A 182 -6.61 36.06 -2.76
N LEU A 183 -7.62 35.21 -2.97
CA LEU A 183 -8.85 35.21 -2.18
C LEU A 183 -8.64 34.54 -0.81
N PRO A 184 -9.39 34.95 0.24
CA PRO A 184 -9.30 34.33 1.55
C PRO A 184 -9.62 32.83 1.51
N GLN A 185 -8.96 32.10 2.38
CA GLN A 185 -9.11 30.66 2.60
C GLN A 185 -9.65 30.49 4.03
N PRO A 186 -10.98 30.60 4.26
CA PRO A 186 -11.56 30.82 5.59
C PRO A 186 -11.66 29.54 6.43
N VAL A 187 -10.81 28.53 6.18
CA VAL A 187 -10.94 27.19 6.75
C VAL A 187 -9.63 26.67 7.30
N THR A 188 -9.68 26.08 8.49
CA THR A 188 -8.65 25.20 9.06
C THR A 188 -9.25 23.79 9.18
N ILE A 189 -8.45 22.76 8.92
CA ILE A 189 -8.87 21.35 8.98
C ILE A 189 -7.85 20.61 9.87
N ASP A 190 -8.34 19.81 10.81
CA ASP A 190 -7.56 18.92 11.67
C ASP A 190 -8.10 17.48 11.59
N PRO A 191 -7.28 16.46 11.28
CA PRO A 191 -5.87 16.53 10.88
C PRO A 191 -5.65 17.38 9.62
N PRO A 192 -4.47 18.02 9.46
CA PRO A 192 -4.18 18.91 8.33
C PRO A 192 -4.19 18.17 6.99
N VAL A 193 -4.99 18.67 6.05
CA VAL A 193 -5.17 18.09 4.71
C VAL A 193 -4.45 18.94 3.66
N ALA A 194 -3.64 18.31 2.81
CA ALA A 194 -3.10 18.95 1.61
C ALA A 194 -4.20 19.09 0.54
N GLY A 195 -4.36 20.27 -0.05
CA GLY A 195 -5.43 20.55 -1.01
C GLY A 195 -5.45 22.01 -1.46
N PHE A 196 -6.48 22.37 -2.21
CA PHE A 196 -6.72 23.75 -2.65
C PHE A 196 -8.16 24.18 -2.36
N GLY A 197 -8.34 25.37 -1.79
CA GLY A 197 -9.65 25.98 -1.60
C GLY A 197 -9.99 26.95 -2.73
N ARG A 198 -11.22 26.84 -3.24
CA ARG A 198 -11.74 27.58 -4.39
C ARG A 198 -13.11 28.16 -4.09
N TRP A 199 -13.30 29.43 -4.43
CA TRP A 199 -14.61 30.03 -4.48
C TRP A 199 -15.36 29.59 -5.74
N LEU A 200 -16.49 28.93 -5.55
CA LEU A 200 -17.39 28.41 -6.60
C LEU A 200 -18.49 29.42 -6.94
N ALA A 201 -18.88 30.23 -5.95
CA ALA A 201 -19.71 31.43 -6.09
C ALA A 201 -19.27 32.46 -5.03
N PRO A 202 -19.69 33.74 -5.10
CA PRO A 202 -19.36 34.78 -4.12
C PRO A 202 -19.57 34.42 -2.64
N ASN A 203 -20.49 33.50 -2.33
CA ASN A 203 -20.81 33.00 -0.99
C ASN A 203 -20.64 31.47 -0.83
N LEU A 204 -20.00 30.79 -1.78
CA LEU A 204 -19.79 29.34 -1.75
C LEU A 204 -18.31 29.02 -1.96
N PHE A 205 -17.67 28.53 -0.90
CA PHE A 205 -16.30 28.05 -0.90
C PHE A 205 -16.29 26.52 -0.95
N GLY A 206 -15.34 25.94 -1.68
CA GLY A 206 -15.11 24.50 -1.76
C GLY A 206 -13.61 24.19 -1.62
N PHE A 207 -13.25 23.40 -0.61
CA PHE A 207 -11.92 22.85 -0.42
C PHE A 207 -11.82 21.46 -1.06
N TYR A 208 -10.80 21.28 -1.89
CA TYR A 208 -10.52 20.06 -2.65
C TYR A 208 -9.23 19.44 -2.13
N PRO A 209 -9.29 18.32 -1.39
CA PRO A 209 -8.11 17.54 -1.01
C PRO A 209 -7.31 17.10 -2.26
N ALA A 210 -5.99 17.19 -2.22
CA ALA A 210 -5.14 16.87 -3.36
C ALA A 210 -5.08 15.36 -3.62
N ASP A 211 -4.82 14.58 -2.57
CA ASP A 211 -4.67 13.12 -2.60
C ASP A 211 -5.92 12.38 -2.06
N GLY A 212 -7.00 13.13 -1.83
CA GLY A 212 -8.17 12.71 -1.06
C GLY A 212 -8.02 12.97 0.45
N LEU A 213 -9.08 12.64 1.19
CA LEU A 213 -9.03 12.54 2.66
C LEU A 213 -8.52 11.15 3.07
N SER A 214 -7.89 11.05 4.23
CA SER A 214 -7.56 9.77 4.85
C SER A 214 -8.83 9.00 5.17
N ALA A 215 -8.82 7.69 4.93
CA ALA A 215 -9.96 6.82 5.18
C ALA A 215 -10.13 6.54 6.68
N GLY A 216 -11.38 6.37 7.14
CA GLY A 216 -11.70 6.02 8.53
C GLY A 216 -11.29 7.09 9.55
N THR A 217 -11.16 8.33 9.10
CA THR A 217 -10.61 9.45 9.86
C THR A 217 -11.72 10.44 10.18
N THR A 218 -11.78 10.90 11.42
CA THR A 218 -12.63 12.04 11.79
C THR A 218 -11.86 13.33 11.60
N TYR A 219 -12.46 14.24 10.82
CA TYR A 219 -11.94 15.57 10.57
C TYR A 219 -12.78 16.59 11.33
N HIS A 220 -12.10 17.50 12.01
CA HIS A 220 -12.65 18.74 12.55
C HIS A 220 -12.35 19.87 11.57
N VAL A 221 -13.36 20.64 11.21
CA VAL A 221 -13.25 21.77 10.28
C VAL A 221 -13.67 23.03 11.03
N ILE A 222 -12.79 24.03 11.04
CA ILE A 222 -12.92 25.25 11.83
C ILE A 222 -12.90 26.47 10.90
N ILE A 223 -13.88 27.34 11.06
CA ILE A 223 -13.98 28.65 10.39
C ILE A 223 -13.81 29.72 11.48
N LEU A 224 -12.74 30.51 11.36
CA LEU A 224 -12.46 31.62 12.27
C LEU A 224 -13.36 32.83 11.95
N PRO A 225 -13.62 33.74 12.91
CA PRO A 225 -14.62 34.79 12.71
C PRO A 225 -14.32 35.77 11.58
N GLU A 226 -13.05 36.10 11.31
CA GLU A 226 -12.66 37.02 10.23
C GLU A 226 -12.62 36.28 8.88
N VAL A 227 -13.77 36.15 8.23
CA VAL A 227 -13.94 35.39 6.97
C VAL A 227 -13.58 36.18 5.72
N ALA A 228 -13.70 37.52 5.75
CA ALA A 228 -13.20 38.42 4.71
C ALA A 228 -13.03 39.86 5.28
N PRO A 229 -12.30 40.78 4.59
CA PRO A 229 -12.11 42.14 5.07
C PRO A 229 -13.45 42.86 5.33
N ALA A 230 -13.66 43.30 6.57
CA ALA A 230 -14.93 43.87 7.06
C ALA A 230 -16.15 42.95 6.86
N MET A 231 -15.97 41.64 7.02
CA MET A 231 -17.04 40.64 7.13
C MET A 231 -16.66 39.66 8.23
N GLU A 232 -17.39 39.67 9.36
CA GLU A 232 -17.04 38.86 10.54
C GLU A 232 -18.24 38.01 10.99
N MET A 233 -17.97 36.82 11.53
CA MET A 233 -18.98 35.96 12.15
C MET A 233 -19.23 36.34 13.62
N ALA A 234 -20.28 35.79 14.24
CA ALA A 234 -20.58 36.02 15.67
C ALA A 234 -19.53 35.38 16.61
N GLU A 235 -19.09 34.19 16.23
CA GLU A 235 -18.22 33.27 16.96
C GLU A 235 -17.59 32.32 15.93
N ASP A 236 -16.55 31.58 16.34
CA ASP A 236 -15.94 30.51 15.55
C ASP A 236 -17.01 29.46 15.20
N PHE A 237 -17.00 28.96 13.96
CA PHE A 237 -17.89 27.86 13.54
C PHE A 237 -17.07 26.61 13.27
N ASP A 238 -17.20 25.62 14.13
CA ASP A 238 -16.61 24.29 13.93
C ASP A 238 -17.67 23.21 13.68
N TRP A 239 -17.27 22.17 12.95
CA TRP A 239 -18.00 20.91 12.91
C TRP A 239 -17.05 19.75 12.64
N GLN A 240 -17.51 18.53 12.92
CA GLN A 240 -16.79 17.30 12.59
C GLN A 240 -17.57 16.40 11.64
N PHE A 241 -16.84 15.58 10.89
CA PHE A 241 -17.38 14.46 10.11
C PHE A 241 -16.36 13.31 10.05
N THR A 242 -16.83 12.10 9.75
CA THR A 242 -16.01 10.88 9.65
C THR A 242 -16.03 10.33 8.23
N THR A 243 -14.85 10.12 7.65
CA THR A 243 -14.70 9.45 6.35
C THR A 243 -14.95 7.95 6.42
N ARG A 244 -15.39 7.36 5.31
CA ARG A 244 -15.49 5.91 5.14
C ARG A 244 -14.11 5.27 5.35
N GLY A 245 -14.04 4.16 6.10
CA GLY A 245 -12.81 3.39 6.25
C GLY A 245 -12.40 2.66 4.96
N ALA A 246 -11.10 2.43 4.77
CA ALA A 246 -10.58 1.85 3.53
C ALA A 246 -10.93 0.36 3.41
N GLN A 247 -10.70 -0.21 2.23
CA GLN A 247 -10.76 -1.65 2.00
C GLN A 247 -9.39 -2.14 1.54
N VAL A 248 -9.02 -3.36 1.90
CA VAL A 248 -7.89 -4.05 1.25
C VAL A 248 -8.36 -4.43 -0.15
N ALA A 249 -7.84 -3.71 -1.15
CA ALA A 249 -8.18 -3.89 -2.56
C ALA A 249 -7.42 -5.08 -3.19
N ALA A 250 -6.22 -5.38 -2.71
CA ALA A 250 -5.47 -6.59 -3.05
C ALA A 250 -4.57 -7.03 -1.90
N ALA A 251 -4.27 -8.33 -1.86
CA ALA A 251 -3.29 -8.93 -0.97
C ALA A 251 -2.45 -9.93 -1.77
N ASP A 252 -1.15 -10.01 -1.45
CA ASP A 252 -0.21 -11.01 -1.96
C ASP A 252 0.60 -11.58 -0.78
N PRO A 253 0.47 -12.88 -0.44
CA PRO A 253 -0.37 -13.89 -1.08
C PRO A 253 -1.87 -13.56 -1.05
N TYR A 254 -2.57 -13.90 -2.12
CA TYR A 254 -4.02 -13.71 -2.24
C TYR A 254 -4.80 -14.74 -1.40
N HIS A 255 -6.06 -14.43 -1.08
CA HIS A 255 -6.92 -15.35 -0.34
C HIS A 255 -7.12 -16.66 -1.11
N GLY A 256 -6.71 -17.78 -0.51
CA GLY A 256 -6.76 -19.12 -1.11
C GLY A 256 -5.47 -19.54 -1.83
N ALA A 257 -4.41 -18.75 -1.80
CA ALA A 257 -3.12 -19.13 -2.39
C ALA A 257 -2.51 -20.37 -1.71
N SER A 258 -1.92 -21.26 -2.51
CA SER A 258 -1.15 -22.45 -2.08
C SER A 258 0.29 -22.38 -2.59
N GLU A 259 1.15 -23.30 -2.17
CA GLU A 259 2.58 -23.37 -2.49
C GLU A 259 3.38 -22.08 -2.16
N VAL A 260 2.87 -21.30 -1.20
CA VAL A 260 3.48 -20.04 -0.80
C VAL A 260 4.84 -20.30 -0.17
N GLN A 261 5.86 -19.61 -0.65
CA GLN A 261 7.23 -19.75 -0.17
C GLN A 261 7.36 -19.25 1.27
N VAL A 262 7.99 -20.04 2.12
CA VAL A 262 8.12 -19.73 3.57
C VAL A 262 8.86 -18.44 3.88
N ALA A 263 9.68 -17.94 2.95
CA ALA A 263 10.39 -16.66 3.06
C ALA A 263 9.64 -15.48 2.40
N THR A 264 8.36 -15.61 2.05
CA THR A 264 7.59 -14.53 1.42
C THR A 264 7.38 -13.34 2.38
N ALA A 265 7.39 -12.14 1.82
CA ALA A 265 6.74 -10.99 2.44
C ALA A 265 5.22 -11.06 2.18
N ILE A 266 4.45 -10.32 2.98
CA ILE A 266 3.00 -10.14 2.82
C ILE A 266 2.75 -8.70 2.36
N THR A 267 2.26 -8.52 1.14
CA THR A 267 1.92 -7.20 0.58
C THR A 267 0.42 -6.97 0.65
N LEU A 268 -0.01 -5.82 1.18
CA LEU A 268 -1.40 -5.37 1.18
C LEU A 268 -1.52 -4.02 0.46
N ILE A 269 -2.52 -3.90 -0.42
CA ILE A 269 -2.83 -2.67 -1.16
C ILE A 269 -4.22 -2.20 -0.76
N PHE A 270 -4.31 -0.99 -0.21
CA PHE A 270 -5.56 -0.36 0.23
C PHE A 270 -6.24 0.44 -0.89
N SER A 271 -7.55 0.59 -0.80
CA SER A 271 -8.39 1.34 -1.76
C SER A 271 -8.11 2.84 -1.79
N GLN A 272 -7.65 3.39 -0.66
CA GLN A 272 -7.45 4.81 -0.35
C GLN A 272 -6.32 4.94 0.69
N PRO A 273 -5.76 6.15 0.94
CA PRO A 273 -4.82 6.40 2.02
C PRO A 273 -5.38 5.99 3.40
N VAL A 274 -4.55 5.38 4.24
CA VAL A 274 -4.93 4.84 5.55
C VAL A 274 -4.09 5.40 6.71
N ASP A 275 -4.68 5.42 7.91
CA ASP A 275 -3.91 5.56 9.15
C ASP A 275 -2.98 4.33 9.31
N ARG A 276 -1.70 4.56 9.03
CA ARG A 276 -0.64 3.54 9.08
C ARG A 276 -0.53 2.93 10.47
N THR A 277 -0.62 3.74 11.53
CA THR A 277 -0.47 3.29 12.93
C THR A 277 -1.65 2.40 13.34
N ALA A 278 -2.87 2.78 12.96
CA ALA A 278 -4.05 1.98 13.23
C ALA A 278 -4.05 0.64 12.47
N VAL A 279 -3.52 0.62 11.24
CA VAL A 279 -3.33 -0.62 10.46
C VAL A 279 -2.26 -1.52 11.10
N GLU A 280 -1.10 -0.98 11.47
CA GLU A 280 -0.02 -1.74 12.11
C GLU A 280 -0.43 -2.32 13.47
N HIS A 281 -1.20 -1.58 14.27
CA HIS A 281 -1.70 -2.04 15.56
C HIS A 281 -2.69 -3.21 15.43
N ASN A 282 -3.54 -3.17 14.40
CA ASN A 282 -4.63 -4.11 14.21
C ASN A 282 -4.32 -5.26 13.23
N PHE A 283 -3.16 -5.25 12.58
CA PHE A 283 -2.69 -6.34 11.74
C PHE A 283 -2.21 -7.53 12.57
N ARG A 284 -2.65 -8.73 12.19
CA ARG A 284 -2.12 -9.99 12.70
C ARG A 284 -1.96 -11.00 11.57
N ILE A 285 -0.90 -11.78 11.63
CA ILE A 285 -0.76 -13.03 10.88
C ILE A 285 -0.45 -14.16 11.86
N ALA A 286 -1.16 -15.28 11.76
CA ALA A 286 -0.96 -16.47 12.59
C ALA A 286 -1.40 -17.74 11.84
N PRO A 287 -0.95 -18.95 12.23
CA PRO A 287 -1.52 -20.19 11.72
C PRO A 287 -3.02 -20.28 12.03
N GLU A 288 -3.81 -20.86 11.13
CA GLU A 288 -5.26 -20.97 11.29
C GLU A 288 -5.60 -21.72 12.59
N GLY A 289 -6.49 -21.13 13.39
CA GLY A 289 -6.89 -21.66 14.70
C GLY A 289 -5.88 -21.49 15.85
N GLN A 290 -4.71 -20.90 15.62
CA GLN A 290 -3.64 -20.70 16.63
C GLN A 290 -3.23 -19.21 16.74
N PRO A 291 -4.14 -18.31 17.15
CA PRO A 291 -3.90 -16.86 17.20
C PRO A 291 -2.84 -16.43 18.22
N GLU A 292 -2.41 -17.33 19.12
CA GLU A 292 -1.29 -17.16 20.04
C GLU A 292 0.08 -17.32 19.35
N LYS A 293 0.15 -18.04 18.22
CA LYS A 293 1.34 -18.15 17.37
C LYS A 293 1.39 -17.03 16.32
N ALA A 294 1.17 -15.80 16.77
CA ALA A 294 1.28 -14.64 15.88
C ALA A 294 2.73 -14.48 15.37
N VAL A 295 2.90 -14.35 14.05
CA VAL A 295 4.21 -14.21 13.42
C VAL A 295 4.68 -12.76 13.59
N ALA A 296 5.84 -12.58 14.21
CA ALA A 296 6.49 -11.28 14.31
C ALA A 296 7.17 -10.87 12.98
N GLY A 297 7.35 -9.58 12.77
CA GLY A 297 7.96 -9.05 11.54
C GLY A 297 8.05 -7.53 11.54
N GLU A 298 8.58 -6.98 10.44
CA GLU A 298 8.70 -5.54 10.20
C GLU A 298 7.61 -5.05 9.24
N PHE A 299 6.99 -3.91 9.57
CA PHE A 299 6.13 -3.17 8.64
C PHE A 299 6.96 -2.19 7.80
N ARG A 300 6.71 -2.14 6.49
CA ARG A 300 7.37 -1.23 5.55
C ARG A 300 6.33 -0.69 4.57
N TRP A 301 6.15 0.63 4.55
CA TRP A 301 5.24 1.31 3.63
C TRP A 301 5.99 1.83 2.42
N GLU A 302 5.54 1.51 1.21
CA GLU A 302 6.07 2.10 -0.03
C GLU A 302 5.41 3.45 -0.36
N ASP A 303 4.11 3.58 -0.03
CA ASP A 303 3.30 4.80 -0.12
C ASP A 303 2.19 4.76 0.96
N ASP A 304 1.20 5.65 0.96
CA ASP A 304 0.09 5.67 1.93
C ASP A 304 -0.97 4.56 1.73
N ARG A 305 -0.78 3.70 0.74
CA ARG A 305 -1.73 2.67 0.30
C ARG A 305 -1.12 1.28 0.17
N LYS A 306 0.21 1.14 0.15
CA LYS A 306 0.91 -0.14 0.01
C LYS A 306 1.78 -0.44 1.23
N LEU A 307 1.33 -1.42 2.00
CA LEU A 307 2.05 -2.00 3.13
C LEU A 307 2.72 -3.31 2.69
N VAL A 308 3.98 -3.48 3.07
CA VAL A 308 4.72 -4.75 2.98
C VAL A 308 5.13 -5.16 4.40
N PHE A 309 4.60 -6.27 4.89
CA PHE A 309 5.03 -6.91 6.13
C PHE A 309 6.06 -8.00 5.82
N VAL A 310 7.21 -7.94 6.48
CA VAL A 310 8.31 -8.90 6.32
C VAL A 310 8.43 -9.74 7.60
N PRO A 311 8.08 -11.05 7.58
CA PRO A 311 8.27 -11.94 8.72
C PRO A 311 9.71 -11.93 9.26
N SER A 312 9.88 -11.91 10.58
CA SER A 312 11.23 -11.89 11.21
C SER A 312 11.97 -13.23 11.08
N HIS A 313 11.23 -14.30 10.82
CA HIS A 313 11.70 -15.65 10.53
C HIS A 313 10.85 -16.22 9.38
N ALA A 314 11.38 -17.23 8.68
CA ALA A 314 10.59 -17.97 7.71
C ALA A 314 9.36 -18.61 8.36
N LEU A 315 8.25 -18.64 7.63
CA LEU A 315 7.00 -19.29 8.02
C LEU A 315 7.19 -20.82 8.13
N ASP A 316 6.32 -21.48 8.89
CA ASP A 316 6.28 -22.94 8.96
C ASP A 316 5.83 -23.54 7.61
N LEU A 317 6.41 -24.68 7.23
CA LEU A 317 6.01 -25.46 6.05
C LEU A 317 4.64 -26.14 6.24
N ALA A 318 3.95 -26.43 5.14
CA ALA A 318 2.61 -27.07 5.08
C ALA A 318 1.54 -26.41 5.98
N THR A 319 1.70 -25.12 6.27
CA THR A 319 0.93 -24.42 7.31
C THR A 319 0.03 -23.39 6.66
N LYS A 320 -1.27 -23.51 6.93
CA LYS A 320 -2.26 -22.50 6.52
C LYS A 320 -2.23 -21.34 7.49
N TYR A 321 -1.81 -20.18 7.00
CA TYR A 321 -1.79 -18.92 7.73
C TYR A 321 -3.05 -18.11 7.43
N GLN A 322 -3.49 -17.33 8.43
CA GLN A 322 -4.55 -16.35 8.33
C GLN A 322 -4.00 -14.96 8.65
N ILE A 323 -4.21 -14.02 7.73
CA ILE A 323 -3.98 -12.59 7.86
C ILE A 323 -5.30 -11.95 8.30
N GLU A 324 -5.25 -11.13 9.34
CA GLU A 324 -6.39 -10.36 9.85
C GLU A 324 -6.00 -8.88 9.99
N ILE A 325 -6.93 -7.99 9.62
CA ILE A 325 -6.94 -6.61 10.14
C ILE A 325 -8.35 -6.37 10.68
N ILE A 326 -8.48 -6.30 12.00
CA ILE A 326 -9.77 -6.02 12.66
C ILE A 326 -9.75 -4.56 13.12
N PRO A 327 -10.51 -3.64 12.52
CA PRO A 327 -10.52 -2.25 12.96
C PRO A 327 -11.23 -2.08 14.31
N ASP A 328 -10.64 -1.27 15.19
CA ASP A 328 -11.21 -0.89 16.48
C ASP A 328 -12.60 -0.26 16.32
N GLN A 329 -13.60 -0.90 16.94
CA GLN A 329 -15.01 -0.45 16.91
C GLN A 329 -15.36 0.51 18.06
N SER A 330 -14.39 0.90 18.89
CA SER A 330 -14.64 1.46 20.22
C SER A 330 -14.60 2.99 20.31
N GLU A 331 -13.96 3.69 19.36
CA GLU A 331 -13.86 5.15 19.39
C GLU A 331 -15.05 5.84 18.68
N ALA A 332 -15.47 6.99 19.24
CA ALA A 332 -16.59 7.77 18.72
C ALA A 332 -16.39 8.32 17.29
N GLY A 333 -15.14 8.33 16.82
CA GLY A 333 -14.70 8.81 15.50
C GLY A 333 -14.63 7.75 14.38
N GLY A 334 -15.17 6.55 14.58
CA GLY A 334 -15.29 5.52 13.53
C GLY A 334 -14.06 4.61 13.37
N PRO A 335 -14.11 3.66 12.41
CA PRO A 335 -13.08 2.62 12.26
C PRO A 335 -11.83 3.17 11.57
N LYS A 336 -10.74 3.36 12.35
CA LYS A 336 -9.46 3.85 11.84
C LYS A 336 -8.79 2.82 10.91
N GLY A 337 -8.21 3.31 9.82
CA GLY A 337 -7.58 2.47 8.80
C GLY A 337 -8.60 1.77 7.89
N VAL A 338 -8.99 0.54 8.23
CA VAL A 338 -9.86 -0.31 7.40
C VAL A 338 -11.31 -0.19 7.88
N GLY A 339 -12.28 -0.02 6.98
CA GLY A 339 -13.69 0.19 7.33
C GLY A 339 -14.45 -1.06 7.79
N ALA A 340 -13.90 -2.24 7.57
CA ALA A 340 -14.48 -3.53 7.98
C ALA A 340 -13.35 -4.55 8.26
N PRO A 341 -13.60 -5.60 9.07
CA PRO A 341 -12.61 -6.64 9.33
C PRO A 341 -12.16 -7.35 8.05
N PHE A 342 -10.87 -7.22 7.71
CA PHE A 342 -10.25 -7.95 6.61
C PHE A 342 -9.74 -9.31 7.10
N ARG A 343 -9.97 -10.36 6.30
CA ARG A 343 -9.50 -11.73 6.55
C ARG A 343 -9.04 -12.38 5.24
N ALA A 344 -7.76 -12.70 5.14
CA ALA A 344 -7.21 -13.52 4.06
C ALA A 344 -6.53 -14.77 4.65
N ALA A 345 -6.50 -15.87 3.90
CA ALA A 345 -5.77 -17.06 4.30
C ALA A 345 -4.98 -17.63 3.11
N PHE A 346 -3.82 -18.21 3.37
CA PHE A 346 -2.96 -18.85 2.38
C PHE A 346 -2.23 -20.04 3.01
N THR A 347 -1.78 -20.99 2.20
CA THR A 347 -1.04 -22.18 2.66
C THR A 347 0.38 -22.14 2.15
N THR A 348 1.35 -22.29 3.05
CA THR A 348 2.76 -22.45 2.68
C THR A 348 3.01 -23.79 1.99
N ILE A 349 4.04 -23.84 1.16
CA ILE A 349 4.51 -25.04 0.48
C ILE A 349 4.69 -26.22 1.45
N ASP A 350 4.27 -27.42 1.00
CA ASP A 350 4.28 -28.65 1.80
C ASP A 350 5.72 -29.20 2.00
N PHE A 351 5.86 -30.33 2.67
CA PHE A 351 7.10 -31.08 2.75
C PHE A 351 7.40 -31.80 1.43
N LEU A 352 8.69 -31.98 1.13
CA LEU A 352 9.12 -32.86 0.05
C LEU A 352 8.62 -34.30 0.35
N GLN A 353 7.90 -34.88 -0.60
CA GLN A 353 7.29 -36.20 -0.52
C GLN A 353 7.57 -36.99 -1.80
N VAL A 354 7.60 -38.32 -1.67
CA VAL A 354 7.58 -39.22 -2.83
C VAL A 354 6.13 -39.37 -3.29
N GLU A 355 5.84 -38.86 -4.48
CA GLU A 355 4.51 -38.85 -5.09
C GLU A 355 4.20 -40.22 -5.73
N SER A 356 5.17 -40.84 -6.41
CA SER A 356 5.05 -42.20 -6.92
C SER A 356 6.41 -42.86 -7.18
N VAL A 357 6.40 -44.19 -7.27
CA VAL A 357 7.59 -45.02 -7.55
C VAL A 357 7.30 -46.11 -8.57
N GLN A 358 8.34 -46.51 -9.30
CA GLN A 358 8.34 -47.71 -10.14
C GLN A 358 9.55 -48.60 -9.76
N PRO A 359 9.42 -49.94 -9.74
CA PRO A 359 8.18 -50.71 -9.69
C PRO A 359 7.27 -50.24 -8.54
N ALA A 360 5.96 -50.45 -8.70
CA ALA A 360 4.99 -50.06 -7.68
C ALA A 360 5.25 -50.80 -6.35
N PRO A 361 4.85 -50.24 -5.19
CA PRO A 361 4.98 -50.92 -3.91
C PRO A 361 4.34 -52.31 -3.92
N ASP A 362 5.12 -53.29 -3.47
CA ASP A 362 4.81 -54.72 -3.37
C ASP A 362 4.44 -55.38 -4.71
N ALA A 363 4.90 -54.81 -5.83
CA ALA A 363 4.79 -55.42 -7.16
C ALA A 363 5.57 -56.75 -7.24
N THR A 364 4.88 -57.81 -7.65
CA THR A 364 5.48 -59.12 -8.00
C THR A 364 5.72 -59.22 -9.51
N GLU A 365 6.44 -60.27 -9.93
CA GLU A 365 6.74 -60.56 -11.35
C GLU A 365 7.52 -59.46 -12.09
N VAL A 366 8.32 -58.67 -11.36
CA VAL A 366 9.20 -57.67 -11.98
C VAL A 366 10.31 -58.36 -12.78
N SER A 367 10.51 -57.96 -14.04
CA SER A 367 11.50 -58.59 -14.93
C SER A 367 12.91 -58.53 -14.33
N THR A 368 13.67 -59.60 -14.53
CA THR A 368 15.10 -59.65 -14.19
C THR A 368 15.99 -58.97 -15.24
N VAL A 369 15.42 -58.59 -16.40
CA VAL A 369 16.16 -58.04 -17.55
C VAL A 369 16.42 -56.52 -17.36
N PRO A 370 17.68 -56.05 -17.36
CA PRO A 370 18.01 -54.65 -17.10
C PRO A 370 17.41 -53.62 -18.07
N THR A 371 17.13 -54.02 -19.31
CA THR A 371 16.50 -53.14 -20.32
C THR A 371 14.99 -53.01 -20.15
N GLU A 372 14.36 -53.84 -19.33
CA GLU A 372 12.92 -53.85 -19.08
C GLU A 372 12.57 -53.27 -17.70
N THR A 373 13.48 -53.40 -16.73
CA THR A 373 13.28 -52.96 -15.35
C THR A 373 13.91 -51.59 -15.09
N LEU A 374 13.04 -50.58 -14.93
CA LEU A 374 13.38 -49.23 -14.52
C LEU A 374 12.96 -49.00 -13.07
N ILE A 375 13.89 -48.55 -12.22
CA ILE A 375 13.55 -48.04 -10.89
C ILE A 375 13.40 -46.52 -11.01
N SER A 376 12.26 -45.96 -10.59
CA SER A 376 12.02 -44.50 -10.64
C SER A 376 11.36 -43.97 -9.38
N VAL A 377 11.64 -42.70 -9.08
CA VAL A 377 11.07 -41.95 -7.97
C VAL A 377 10.65 -40.58 -8.47
N GLN A 378 9.35 -40.32 -8.42
CA GLN A 378 8.74 -39.04 -8.71
C GLN A 378 8.46 -38.33 -7.38
N PHE A 379 8.92 -37.08 -7.27
CA PHE A 379 8.74 -36.22 -6.10
C PHE A 379 7.72 -35.13 -6.39
N ASN A 380 6.96 -34.72 -5.37
CA ASN A 380 6.02 -33.59 -5.50
C ASN A 380 6.71 -32.28 -5.90
N HIS A 381 7.94 -32.04 -5.43
CA HIS A 381 8.69 -30.80 -5.70
C HIS A 381 9.98 -31.02 -6.52
N PRO A 382 10.47 -29.97 -7.21
CA PRO A 382 11.79 -29.95 -7.83
C PRO A 382 12.93 -30.14 -6.82
N VAL A 383 13.54 -31.33 -6.80
CA VAL A 383 14.66 -31.69 -5.91
C VAL A 383 15.99 -31.14 -6.44
N VAL A 384 16.22 -31.21 -7.75
CA VAL A 384 17.45 -30.73 -8.38
C VAL A 384 17.21 -29.48 -9.23
N LYS A 385 18.19 -28.57 -9.26
CA LYS A 385 18.09 -27.33 -10.05
C LYS A 385 18.24 -27.63 -11.53
N LEU A 386 17.33 -27.10 -12.35
CA LEU A 386 17.48 -27.11 -13.80
C LEU A 386 18.67 -26.22 -14.19
N VAL A 387 19.73 -26.84 -14.72
CA VAL A 387 20.85 -26.14 -15.36
C VAL A 387 20.61 -26.03 -16.88
N GLY A 388 21.37 -25.15 -17.54
CA GLY A 388 21.15 -24.81 -18.94
C GLY A 388 21.29 -25.99 -19.91
N LEU A 389 20.56 -25.91 -21.03
CA LEU A 389 20.55 -26.90 -22.12
C LEU A 389 21.82 -26.92 -22.99
N ASP A 390 22.90 -26.24 -22.58
CA ASP A 390 24.18 -26.37 -23.27
C ASP A 390 24.86 -27.70 -22.87
N GLN A 391 25.69 -28.25 -23.75
CA GLN A 391 26.27 -29.59 -23.52
C GLN A 391 27.14 -29.63 -22.25
N ARG A 392 27.74 -28.50 -21.83
CA ARG A 392 28.49 -28.42 -20.57
C ARG A 392 27.58 -28.24 -19.35
N GLY A 393 26.42 -27.61 -19.46
CA GLY A 393 25.38 -27.62 -18.43
C GLY A 393 24.92 -29.04 -18.11
N LEU A 394 24.63 -29.84 -19.14
CA LEU A 394 24.27 -31.26 -19.02
C LEU A 394 25.37 -32.14 -18.42
N GLU A 395 26.65 -31.86 -18.71
CA GLU A 395 27.77 -32.51 -18.04
C GLU A 395 27.92 -32.04 -16.58
N THR A 396 27.70 -30.75 -16.31
CA THR A 396 27.81 -30.17 -14.96
C THR A 396 26.69 -30.64 -14.03
N SER A 397 25.47 -30.92 -14.52
CA SER A 397 24.42 -31.57 -13.70
C SER A 397 24.74 -33.03 -13.39
N ARG A 398 25.34 -33.79 -14.32
CA ARG A 398 25.88 -35.14 -14.04
C ARG A 398 26.96 -35.11 -12.97
N GLN A 399 27.83 -34.09 -12.96
CA GLN A 399 28.86 -33.91 -11.93
C GLN A 399 28.34 -33.31 -10.60
N GLY A 400 27.20 -32.60 -10.63
CA GLY A 400 26.78 -31.70 -9.55
C GLY A 400 25.97 -32.33 -8.41
N VAL A 401 25.32 -33.48 -8.66
CA VAL A 401 24.52 -34.21 -7.66
C VAL A 401 25.11 -35.62 -7.49
N SER A 402 26.32 -35.66 -6.92
CA SER A 402 27.20 -36.84 -6.81
C SER A 402 26.71 -37.91 -5.78
N ALA A 403 25.41 -38.02 -5.57
CA ALA A 403 24.77 -38.97 -4.66
C ALA A 403 23.38 -39.36 -5.19
N SER A 404 23.15 -40.66 -5.39
CA SER A 404 21.81 -41.21 -5.64
C SER A 404 20.91 -40.96 -4.43
N PRO A 405 19.67 -40.45 -4.60
CA PRO A 405 18.73 -40.27 -3.49
C PRO A 405 18.18 -41.59 -2.92
N ILE A 406 18.38 -42.71 -3.64
CA ILE A 406 17.95 -44.05 -3.24
C ILE A 406 19.10 -44.95 -2.79
N THR A 407 18.81 -45.83 -1.84
CA THR A 407 19.58 -47.05 -1.54
C THR A 407 18.74 -48.28 -1.90
N ILE A 408 19.37 -49.33 -2.43
CA ILE A 408 18.70 -50.58 -2.84
C ILE A 408 19.33 -51.77 -2.09
N GLN A 409 18.51 -52.70 -1.62
CA GLN A 409 18.92 -53.94 -0.94
C GLN A 409 18.11 -55.14 -1.48
N PRO A 410 18.73 -56.23 -1.96
CA PRO A 410 20.16 -56.43 -2.22
C PRO A 410 20.77 -55.35 -3.13
N PRO A 411 22.08 -55.03 -2.98
CA PRO A 411 22.70 -53.94 -3.72
C PRO A 411 22.73 -54.23 -5.23
N LEU A 412 22.10 -53.36 -6.02
CA LEU A 412 22.19 -53.39 -7.48
C LEU A 412 23.28 -52.46 -8.00
N ARG A 413 23.93 -52.88 -9.08
CA ARG A 413 24.77 -52.02 -9.93
C ARG A 413 23.93 -51.41 -11.04
N GLY A 414 24.22 -50.16 -11.37
CA GLY A 414 23.46 -49.38 -12.34
C GLY A 414 23.85 -47.91 -12.32
N GLU A 415 23.27 -47.14 -13.24
CA GLU A 415 23.46 -45.70 -13.35
C GLU A 415 22.19 -44.94 -12.95
N GLY A 416 22.36 -43.80 -12.29
CA GLY A 416 21.28 -42.95 -11.82
C GLY A 416 21.24 -41.62 -12.58
N GLU A 417 20.07 -41.22 -13.08
CA GLU A 417 19.87 -39.97 -13.80
C GLU A 417 18.59 -39.24 -13.35
N TRP A 418 18.67 -37.92 -13.25
CA TRP A 418 17.50 -37.05 -13.08
C TRP A 418 16.95 -36.70 -14.48
N LEU A 419 15.81 -37.30 -14.85
CA LEU A 419 15.15 -37.05 -16.13
C LEU A 419 14.41 -35.71 -16.15
N THR A 420 13.94 -35.27 -14.99
CA THR A 420 13.41 -33.92 -14.74
C THR A 420 13.96 -33.42 -13.41
N THR A 421 13.61 -32.19 -13.01
CA THR A 421 13.96 -31.69 -11.67
C THR A 421 13.33 -32.48 -10.52
N SER A 422 12.28 -33.26 -10.79
CA SER A 422 11.48 -33.99 -9.78
C SER A 422 11.40 -35.50 -10.04
N LEU A 423 11.95 -36.00 -11.16
CA LEU A 423 11.95 -37.42 -11.52
C LEU A 423 13.37 -37.95 -11.55
N TYR A 424 13.72 -38.75 -10.55
CA TYR A 424 14.94 -39.55 -10.53
C TYR A 424 14.65 -40.94 -11.11
N THR A 425 15.58 -41.48 -11.89
CA THR A 425 15.54 -42.86 -12.36
C THR A 425 16.89 -43.55 -12.16
N PHE A 426 16.84 -44.86 -11.95
CA PHE A 426 17.99 -45.74 -11.83
C PHE A 426 17.82 -46.92 -12.78
N ARG A 427 18.84 -47.14 -13.63
CA ARG A 427 18.90 -48.19 -14.63
C ARG A 427 19.90 -49.25 -14.17
N PRO A 428 19.47 -50.46 -13.81
CA PRO A 428 20.38 -51.56 -13.51
C PRO A 428 21.34 -51.81 -14.68
N SER A 429 22.60 -52.15 -14.38
CA SER A 429 23.62 -52.51 -15.38
C SER A 429 23.85 -54.02 -15.48
N GLU A 430 23.40 -54.77 -14.46
CA GLU A 430 23.52 -56.22 -14.33
C GLU A 430 22.11 -56.79 -14.05
N PRO A 431 21.77 -58.01 -14.53
CA PRO A 431 20.47 -58.63 -14.27
C PRO A 431 20.12 -58.72 -12.79
N LEU A 432 18.85 -58.52 -12.46
CA LEU A 432 18.38 -58.68 -11.09
C LEU A 432 18.35 -60.16 -10.73
N LEU A 433 18.55 -60.47 -9.45
CA LEU A 433 18.44 -61.84 -8.95
C LEU A 433 16.99 -62.34 -9.12
N PRO A 434 16.79 -63.59 -9.58
CA PRO A 434 15.45 -64.17 -9.72
C PRO A 434 14.78 -64.40 -8.35
N SER A 435 13.44 -64.42 -8.30
CA SER A 435 12.65 -64.75 -7.11
C SER A 435 13.05 -63.99 -5.83
N THR A 436 13.52 -62.75 -5.96
CA THR A 436 14.18 -61.98 -4.90
C THR A 436 13.40 -60.71 -4.56
N GLU A 437 13.14 -60.48 -3.26
CA GLU A 437 12.64 -59.19 -2.77
C GLU A 437 13.75 -58.14 -2.86
N TYR A 438 13.47 -57.04 -3.56
CA TYR A 438 14.28 -55.83 -3.58
C TYR A 438 13.57 -54.72 -2.80
N ARG A 439 14.27 -54.20 -1.80
CA ARG A 439 13.87 -53.06 -0.98
C ARG A 439 14.59 -51.81 -1.45
N VAL A 440 13.83 -50.77 -1.78
CA VAL A 440 14.37 -49.46 -2.17
C VAL A 440 13.98 -48.44 -1.12
N THR A 441 14.89 -47.54 -0.77
CA THR A 441 14.69 -46.52 0.26
C THR A 441 15.22 -45.16 -0.21
N VAL A 442 14.36 -44.15 -0.23
CA VAL A 442 14.77 -42.73 -0.25
C VAL A 442 15.12 -42.31 1.17
N GLY A 443 16.30 -41.73 1.38
CA GLY A 443 16.74 -41.28 2.70
C GLY A 443 16.06 -39.98 3.17
N ALA A 444 15.65 -39.95 4.43
CA ALA A 444 15.24 -38.73 5.13
C ALA A 444 16.37 -37.68 5.11
N GLY A 445 16.01 -36.40 5.13
CA GLY A 445 16.95 -35.29 5.01
C GLY A 445 17.24 -34.86 3.57
N LEU A 446 16.75 -35.60 2.55
CA LEU A 446 16.69 -35.09 1.18
C LEU A 446 15.92 -33.77 1.17
N THR A 447 16.51 -32.74 0.58
CA THR A 447 15.99 -31.36 0.58
C THR A 447 15.76 -30.92 -0.86
N ASP A 448 14.67 -30.22 -1.12
CA ASP A 448 14.32 -29.73 -2.45
C ASP A 448 14.99 -28.38 -2.78
N THR A 449 14.71 -27.84 -3.98
CA THR A 449 15.31 -26.57 -4.44
C THR A 449 14.82 -25.31 -3.73
N VAL A 450 13.76 -25.41 -2.91
CA VAL A 450 13.14 -24.31 -2.15
C VAL A 450 13.32 -24.45 -0.63
N GLY A 451 13.82 -25.59 -0.16
CA GLY A 451 14.21 -25.84 1.23
C GLY A 451 13.26 -26.78 2.00
N ALA A 452 12.25 -27.37 1.36
CA ALA A 452 11.42 -28.37 2.03
C ALA A 452 12.15 -29.72 2.10
N VAL A 453 11.98 -30.43 3.21
CA VAL A 453 12.78 -31.62 3.56
C VAL A 453 11.89 -32.86 3.67
N LEU A 454 12.33 -33.96 3.07
CA LEU A 454 11.75 -35.28 3.25
C LEU A 454 12.03 -35.75 4.68
N ARG A 455 11.00 -35.71 5.53
CA ARG A 455 11.11 -35.92 6.99
C ARG A 455 11.45 -37.35 7.40
N GLU A 456 10.98 -38.34 6.64
CA GLU A 456 11.03 -39.76 6.98
C GLU A 456 11.55 -40.59 5.79
N ASN A 457 12.11 -41.76 6.06
CA ASN A 457 12.62 -42.65 5.00
C ASN A 457 11.44 -43.23 4.21
N TYR A 458 11.30 -42.87 2.93
CA TYR A 458 10.32 -43.53 2.06
C TYR A 458 10.90 -44.87 1.58
N THR A 459 10.35 -45.98 2.07
CA THR A 459 10.81 -47.33 1.74
C THR A 459 9.69 -48.14 1.10
N TRP A 460 9.99 -48.81 -0.01
CA TRP A 460 9.08 -49.76 -0.65
C TRP A 460 9.82 -51.02 -1.10
N THR A 461 9.04 -52.03 -1.46
CA THR A 461 9.49 -53.36 -1.86
C THR A 461 8.93 -53.74 -3.22
N PHE A 462 9.64 -54.60 -3.94
CA PHE A 462 9.13 -55.31 -5.11
C PHE A 462 9.84 -56.68 -5.22
N THR A 463 9.22 -57.65 -5.87
CA THR A 463 9.76 -59.01 -6.02
C THR A 463 9.92 -59.36 -7.50
N THR A 464 11.11 -59.84 -7.86
CA THR A 464 11.39 -60.27 -9.23
C THR A 464 10.66 -61.56 -9.59
N THR A 465 10.58 -61.86 -10.89
CA THR A 465 9.90 -63.03 -11.46
C THR A 465 10.08 -64.32 -10.65
N PHE A 466 8.97 -65.02 -10.36
CA PHE A 466 8.99 -66.30 -9.65
C PHE A 466 9.29 -67.47 -10.61
N PRO A 467 9.88 -68.58 -10.13
CA PRO A 467 10.22 -69.72 -10.98
C PRO A 467 8.96 -70.50 -11.39
N GLU A 468 8.65 -70.46 -12.69
CA GLU A 468 7.51 -71.15 -13.31
C GLU A 468 7.99 -72.24 -14.28
N VAL A 469 7.27 -73.36 -14.34
CA VAL A 469 7.44 -74.38 -15.38
C VAL A 469 6.69 -73.92 -16.65
N LEU A 470 7.44 -73.42 -17.63
CA LEU A 470 6.88 -73.04 -18.94
C LEU A 470 6.37 -74.25 -19.73
N ARG A 471 7.04 -75.40 -19.58
CA ARG A 471 6.82 -76.56 -20.44
C ARG A 471 7.29 -77.86 -19.80
N ILE A 472 6.53 -78.93 -20.02
CA ILE A 472 6.95 -80.31 -19.75
C ILE A 472 6.83 -81.10 -21.07
N GLU A 473 7.86 -81.88 -21.40
CA GLU A 473 7.86 -82.86 -22.48
C GLU A 473 8.15 -84.27 -21.94
N PRO A 474 7.52 -85.33 -22.47
CA PRO A 474 6.39 -85.28 -23.41
C PRO A 474 5.17 -84.61 -22.78
N ALA A 475 4.46 -83.79 -23.55
CA ALA A 475 3.38 -82.96 -23.02
C ALA A 475 2.17 -83.80 -22.58
N ALA A 476 1.39 -83.30 -21.63
CA ALA A 476 0.20 -83.98 -21.14
C ALA A 476 -0.85 -84.13 -22.27
N GLY A 477 -0.89 -85.32 -22.89
CA GLY A 477 -1.73 -85.61 -24.07
C GLY A 477 -0.99 -85.67 -25.41
N SER A 478 0.34 -85.58 -25.46
CA SER A 478 1.10 -85.64 -26.72
C SER A 478 1.10 -87.03 -27.34
N LEU A 479 0.72 -87.10 -28.62
CA LEU A 479 0.84 -88.29 -29.47
C LEU A 479 2.14 -88.20 -30.30
N GLU A 480 3.29 -88.54 -29.70
CA GLU A 480 4.57 -88.54 -30.43
C GLU A 480 4.85 -89.90 -31.05
N GLY A 481 4.12 -90.18 -32.13
CA GLY A 481 4.27 -91.43 -32.87
C GLY A 481 3.33 -91.51 -34.06
N GLN A 482 3.78 -91.01 -35.21
CA GLN A 482 3.18 -91.41 -36.49
C GLN A 482 3.60 -92.87 -36.75
N PRO A 483 2.68 -93.84 -36.73
CA PRO A 483 3.06 -95.26 -36.76
C PRO A 483 3.70 -95.61 -38.11
N PRO A 484 4.72 -96.49 -38.13
CA PRO A 484 5.31 -96.95 -39.39
C PRO A 484 4.22 -97.62 -40.25
N GLU A 485 4.18 -97.26 -41.53
CA GLU A 485 3.10 -97.63 -42.44
C GLU A 485 2.91 -99.17 -42.52
N GLY A 486 1.64 -99.60 -42.52
CA GLY A 486 1.28 -101.00 -42.79
C GLY A 486 0.79 -101.85 -41.61
N LYS A 487 0.51 -101.28 -40.43
CA LYS A 487 -0.21 -102.00 -39.35
C LYS A 487 -1.48 -101.27 -38.90
N PRO A 488 -2.60 -101.98 -38.65
CA PRO A 488 -3.84 -101.37 -38.18
C PRO A 488 -3.72 -100.92 -36.72
N VAL A 489 -4.12 -99.68 -36.44
CA VAL A 489 -4.13 -99.10 -35.08
C VAL A 489 -5.43 -99.51 -34.36
N PRO A 490 -5.38 -100.06 -33.13
CA PRO A 490 -6.58 -100.35 -32.35
C PRO A 490 -7.31 -99.07 -31.90
N PRO A 491 -8.65 -99.10 -31.73
CA PRO A 491 -9.44 -97.93 -31.34
C PRO A 491 -9.36 -97.65 -29.83
N THR A 492 -8.17 -97.34 -29.31
CA THR A 492 -7.94 -96.97 -27.91
C THR A 492 -7.22 -95.63 -27.83
N ARG A 493 -7.77 -94.69 -27.04
CA ARG A 493 -7.08 -93.45 -26.70
C ARG A 493 -5.90 -93.76 -25.78
N GLY A 494 -4.68 -93.57 -26.24
CA GLY A 494 -3.46 -93.68 -25.45
C GLY A 494 -2.33 -92.89 -26.10
N ASN A 495 -1.53 -92.21 -25.28
CA ASN A 495 -0.38 -91.45 -25.76
C ASN A 495 0.74 -92.44 -26.14
N TYR A 496 1.21 -92.39 -27.38
CA TYR A 496 2.43 -93.12 -27.76
C TYR A 496 3.64 -92.28 -27.35
N ILE A 497 4.29 -92.72 -26.28
CA ILE A 497 5.55 -92.22 -25.73
C ILE A 497 6.45 -93.44 -25.58
N ALA A 498 7.74 -93.33 -25.94
CA ALA A 498 8.66 -94.44 -25.75
C ALA A 498 8.89 -94.70 -24.25
N PRO A 499 8.88 -95.95 -23.75
CA PRO A 499 9.12 -96.26 -22.33
C PRO A 499 10.43 -95.72 -21.75
N THR A 500 11.42 -95.41 -22.59
CA THR A 500 12.70 -94.82 -22.17
C THR A 500 12.86 -93.36 -22.58
N ALA A 501 11.75 -92.67 -22.94
CA ALA A 501 11.77 -91.26 -23.27
C ALA A 501 12.17 -90.42 -22.04
N PRO A 502 13.06 -89.43 -22.19
CA PRO A 502 13.38 -88.52 -21.09
C PRO A 502 12.23 -87.54 -20.83
N VAL A 503 11.93 -87.29 -19.56
CA VAL A 503 11.01 -86.21 -19.14
C VAL A 503 11.81 -84.93 -19.04
N THR A 504 11.44 -83.91 -19.81
CA THR A 504 12.12 -82.61 -19.88
C THR A 504 11.22 -81.51 -19.31
N VAL A 505 11.72 -80.73 -18.36
CA VAL A 505 11.01 -79.62 -17.71
C VAL A 505 11.78 -78.33 -18.00
N THR A 506 11.15 -77.39 -18.71
CA THR A 506 11.74 -76.09 -19.07
C THR A 506 11.14 -74.99 -18.20
N PHE A 507 11.99 -74.18 -17.57
CA PHE A 507 11.61 -73.14 -16.62
C PHE A 507 11.69 -71.71 -17.21
N ASN A 508 10.96 -70.77 -16.60
CA ASN A 508 10.93 -69.36 -17.02
C ASN A 508 12.21 -68.57 -16.69
N GLN A 509 13.07 -69.10 -15.82
CA GLN A 509 14.39 -68.58 -15.46
C GLN A 509 15.36 -69.70 -15.04
N ALA A 510 16.58 -69.33 -14.64
CA ALA A 510 17.57 -70.29 -14.14
C ALA A 510 17.15 -70.85 -12.77
N MET A 511 17.46 -72.12 -12.51
CA MET A 511 17.00 -72.87 -11.34
C MET A 511 18.17 -73.40 -10.50
N ASP A 512 17.98 -73.48 -9.18
CA ASP A 512 18.90 -74.26 -8.34
C ASP A 512 18.73 -75.75 -8.66
N HIS A 513 19.74 -76.36 -9.27
CA HIS A 513 19.67 -77.75 -9.73
C HIS A 513 19.40 -78.73 -8.57
N PRO A 514 20.11 -78.72 -7.43
CA PRO A 514 19.87 -79.66 -6.33
C PRO A 514 18.46 -79.57 -5.73
N SER A 515 17.92 -78.36 -5.52
CA SER A 515 16.57 -78.17 -4.99
C SER A 515 15.50 -78.61 -5.98
N SER A 516 15.72 -78.37 -7.28
CA SER A 516 14.80 -78.74 -8.35
C SER A 516 14.77 -80.26 -8.57
N GLU A 517 15.92 -80.93 -8.48
CA GLU A 517 16.03 -82.39 -8.52
C GLU A 517 15.40 -83.04 -7.28
N ALA A 518 15.59 -82.46 -6.09
CA ALA A 518 14.96 -82.93 -4.85
C ALA A 518 13.44 -82.71 -4.80
N ALA A 519 12.93 -81.71 -5.53
CA ALA A 519 11.50 -81.44 -5.67
C ALA A 519 10.82 -82.28 -6.77
N PHE A 520 11.59 -82.84 -7.71
CA PHE A 520 11.05 -83.64 -8.81
C PHE A 520 10.65 -85.04 -8.34
N SER A 521 9.45 -85.48 -8.73
CA SER A 521 9.00 -86.86 -8.54
C SER A 521 8.21 -87.34 -9.75
N LEU A 522 8.57 -88.52 -10.25
CA LEU A 522 7.81 -89.27 -11.25
C LEU A 522 7.31 -90.56 -10.58
N VAL A 523 6.01 -90.83 -10.70
CA VAL A 523 5.36 -92.02 -10.14
C VAL A 523 4.61 -92.79 -11.22
N ASP A 524 4.51 -94.11 -11.04
CA ASP A 524 3.67 -94.97 -11.88
C ASP A 524 2.16 -94.83 -11.54
N ALA A 525 1.31 -95.58 -12.24
CA ALA A 525 -0.14 -95.58 -12.03
C ALA A 525 -0.58 -96.22 -10.69
N GLN A 526 0.35 -96.77 -9.91
CA GLN A 526 0.15 -97.37 -8.60
C GLN A 526 0.72 -96.49 -7.47
N GLY A 527 1.42 -95.40 -7.80
CA GLY A 527 2.07 -94.48 -6.87
C GLY A 527 3.52 -94.84 -6.52
N SER A 528 4.13 -95.83 -7.16
CA SER A 528 5.55 -96.19 -6.96
C SER A 528 6.45 -95.18 -7.64
N GLN A 529 7.50 -94.70 -6.96
CA GLN A 529 8.45 -93.74 -7.53
C GLN A 529 9.36 -94.40 -8.58
N VAL A 530 9.43 -93.79 -9.76
CA VAL A 530 10.34 -94.20 -10.84
C VAL A 530 11.75 -93.72 -10.52
N SER A 531 12.72 -94.65 -10.53
CA SER A 531 14.14 -94.31 -10.42
C SER A 531 14.73 -93.91 -11.77
N GLY A 532 15.62 -92.92 -11.79
CA GLY A 532 16.28 -92.42 -12.98
C GLY A 532 17.44 -91.49 -12.66
N THR A 533 17.97 -90.81 -13.66
CA THR A 533 19.06 -89.83 -13.51
C THR A 533 18.68 -88.47 -14.07
N PHE A 534 19.16 -87.41 -13.42
CA PHE A 534 19.00 -86.03 -13.90
C PHE A 534 20.18 -85.60 -14.78
N ARG A 535 19.92 -84.67 -15.69
CA ARG A 535 20.90 -83.87 -16.42
C ARG A 535 20.31 -82.50 -16.73
N TRP A 536 21.16 -81.48 -16.82
CA TRP A 536 20.79 -80.13 -17.22
C TRP A 536 21.56 -79.77 -18.50
N PRO A 537 20.92 -79.64 -19.67
CA PRO A 537 21.55 -79.14 -20.89
C PRO A 537 21.91 -77.65 -20.80
N ASP A 538 21.16 -76.92 -19.97
CA ASP A 538 21.30 -75.51 -19.63
C ASP A 538 20.67 -75.25 -18.24
N GLU A 539 20.97 -74.11 -17.63
CA GLU A 539 20.51 -73.70 -16.28
C GLU A 539 18.98 -73.62 -16.11
N ARG A 540 18.20 -73.81 -17.19
CA ARG A 540 16.75 -73.61 -17.24
C ARG A 540 15.98 -74.88 -17.63
N THR A 541 16.66 -76.00 -17.83
CA THR A 541 16.07 -77.22 -18.41
C THR A 541 16.49 -78.46 -17.63
N LEU A 542 15.63 -78.94 -16.73
CA LEU A 542 15.81 -80.24 -16.08
C LEU A 542 15.42 -81.35 -17.06
N VAL A 543 16.26 -82.37 -17.20
CA VAL A 543 15.91 -83.58 -17.95
C VAL A 543 16.13 -84.81 -17.08
N PHE A 544 15.04 -85.51 -16.76
CA PHE A 544 15.02 -86.78 -16.06
C PHE A 544 15.00 -87.94 -17.07
N GLN A 545 15.96 -88.84 -16.98
CA GLN A 545 16.05 -90.06 -17.79
C GLN A 545 15.64 -91.26 -16.93
N PRO A 546 14.51 -91.95 -17.23
CA PRO A 546 14.12 -93.17 -16.54
C PRO A 546 15.23 -94.25 -16.58
N GLY A 547 15.53 -94.84 -15.43
CA GLY A 547 16.56 -95.87 -15.26
C GLY A 547 16.09 -97.29 -15.60
N GLN A 548 14.79 -97.45 -15.82
CA GLN A 548 14.11 -98.62 -16.40
C GLN A 548 13.03 -98.11 -17.38
N PRO A 549 12.55 -98.95 -18.31
CA PRO A 549 11.35 -98.64 -19.10
C PRO A 549 10.13 -98.35 -18.20
N LEU A 550 9.41 -97.28 -18.52
CA LEU A 550 8.10 -96.89 -17.96
C LEU A 550 6.96 -97.82 -18.41
#